data_AF-M1SQ39-F1
#
_entry.id   AF-M1SQ39-F1
#
_cell.length_a   1.000
_cell.length_b   1.000
_cell.length_c   1.000
_cell.angle_alpha   90.00
_cell.angle_beta   90.00
_cell.angle_gamma   90.00
#
_symmetry.space_group_name_H-M   'P 1'
#
loop_
_entity.id
_entity.type
_entity.pdbx_description
1 polymer ?
#
loop_
_entity_poly.entity_id
_entity_poly.type
_entity_poly.pdbx_seq_one_letter_code
_entity_poly.pdbx_strand_id
1 'polypeptide(L)'
;MQQYARAREIQAELLAEEIIEIADDSSGDVIVDDDGKEQTNHERVARSRLRVDARKWYASKLAPKRYGDRIQHDQKITITDLTDDEIDKRIKELSNGQGAEN
;
A
#
# COMPACT_ATOMS: atom_id res chain seq x y z
N MET A 1 21.72 14.43 12.18
CA MET A 1 20.56 13.53 11.98
C MET A 1 19.52 14.07 11.01
N GLN A 2 19.09 15.34 11.10
CA GLN A 2 18.08 15.91 10.17
C GLN A 2 18.52 15.87 8.70
N GLN A 3 19.79 16.14 8.40
CA GLN A 3 20.32 16.05 7.02
C GLN A 3 20.26 14.63 6.44
N TYR A 4 20.53 13.61 7.28
CA TYR A 4 20.46 12.21 6.86
C TYR A 4 19.01 11.77 6.59
N ALA A 5 18.08 12.18 7.45
CA ALA A 5 16.66 11.91 7.24
C ALA A 5 16.15 12.54 5.93
N ARG A 6 16.47 13.82 5.68
CA ARG A 6 16.13 14.49 4.41
C ARG A 6 16.78 13.81 3.20
N ALA A 7 18.03 13.37 3.31
CA ALA A 7 18.69 12.65 2.23
C ALA A 7 17.99 11.32 1.90
N ARG A 8 17.48 10.60 2.91
CA ARG A 8 16.69 9.38 2.71
C ARG A 8 15.32 9.64 2.09
N GLU A 9 14.69 10.78 2.38
CA GLU A 9 13.44 11.18 1.71
C GLU A 9 13.67 11.47 0.23
N ILE A 10 14.71 12.24 -0.10
CA ILE A 10 15.09 12.52 -1.50
C ILE A 10 15.45 11.22 -2.23
N GLN A 11 16.14 10.30 -1.56
CA GLN A 11 16.42 8.98 -2.13
C GLN A 11 15.13 8.24 -2.50
N ALA A 12 14.10 8.28 -1.64
CA ALA A 12 12.82 7.64 -1.94
C ALA A 12 12.10 8.29 -3.14
N GLU A 13 12.22 9.62 -3.32
CA GLU A 13 11.70 10.32 -4.49
C GLU A 13 12.42 9.90 -5.78
N LEU A 14 13.76 9.90 -5.77
CA LEU A 14 14.54 9.49 -6.92
C LEU A 14 14.18 8.05 -7.36
N LEU A 15 14.06 7.13 -6.40
CA LEU A 15 13.67 5.76 -6.68
C LEU A 15 12.26 5.64 -7.27
N ALA A 16 11.35 6.53 -6.88
CA ALA A 16 9.99 6.57 -7.42
C ALA A 16 9.97 7.12 -8.86
N GLU A 17 10.81 8.11 -9.17
CA GLU A 17 10.98 8.62 -10.54
C GLU A 17 11.62 7.56 -11.47
N GLU A 18 12.69 6.90 -11.01
CA GLU A 18 13.35 5.82 -11.76
C GLU A 18 12.41 4.66 -12.11
N ILE A 19 11.37 4.41 -11.30
CA ILE A 19 10.37 3.37 -11.62
C ILE A 19 9.66 3.68 -12.92
N ILE A 20 9.31 4.94 -13.15
CA ILE A 20 8.59 5.38 -14.36
C ILE A 20 9.53 5.23 -15.57
N GLU A 21 10.77 5.70 -15.44
CA GLU A 21 11.78 5.56 -16.50
C GLU A 21 12.01 4.09 -16.89
N ILE A 22 12.09 3.18 -15.92
CA ILE A 22 12.27 1.74 -16.19
C ILE A 22 11.02 1.10 -16.80
N ALA A 23 9.84 1.55 -16.40
CA ALA A 23 8.58 1.03 -16.92
C ALA A 23 8.34 1.47 -18.38
N ASP A 24 8.77 2.67 -18.74
CA ASP A 24 8.60 3.24 -20.09
C ASP A 24 9.74 2.83 -21.05
N ASP A 25 10.90 2.41 -20.54
CA ASP A 25 12.02 1.93 -21.36
C ASP A 25 11.74 0.53 -21.94
N SER A 26 11.36 0.50 -23.22
CA SER A 26 11.19 -0.72 -24.02
C SER A 26 12.46 -1.14 -24.78
N SER A 27 13.58 -0.44 -24.57
CA SER A 27 14.82 -0.72 -25.29
C SER A 27 15.29 -2.15 -25.02
N GLY A 28 15.48 -2.93 -26.08
CA GLY A 28 15.98 -4.31 -25.99
C GLY A 28 14.96 -5.36 -25.56
N ASP A 29 13.67 -4.99 -25.47
CA ASP A 29 12.57 -5.93 -25.22
C ASP A 29 12.27 -6.82 -26.43
N VAL A 30 12.79 -6.47 -27.61
CA VAL A 30 12.71 -7.28 -28.82
C VAL A 30 14.11 -7.68 -29.25
N ILE A 31 14.29 -8.97 -29.50
CA ILE A 31 15.48 -9.56 -30.11
C ILE A 31 15.10 -10.10 -31.49
N VAL A 32 16.00 -9.94 -32.46
CA VAL A 32 15.84 -10.50 -33.80
C VAL A 32 16.64 -11.79 -33.85
N ASP A 33 16.01 -12.89 -34.24
CA ASP A 33 16.69 -14.17 -34.44
C ASP A 33 17.45 -14.23 -35.78
N ASP A 34 18.20 -15.31 -36.00
CA ASP A 34 19.01 -15.50 -37.21
C ASP A 34 18.16 -15.54 -38.50
N ASP A 35 16.86 -15.84 -38.39
CA ASP A 35 15.89 -15.86 -39.50
C ASP A 35 15.23 -14.48 -39.73
N GLY A 36 15.63 -13.45 -38.96
CA GLY A 36 15.10 -12.10 -39.07
C GLY A 36 13.72 -11.92 -38.40
N LYS A 37 13.28 -12.88 -37.59
CA LYS A 37 12.00 -12.80 -36.88
C LYS A 37 12.20 -12.15 -35.52
N GLU A 38 11.30 -11.21 -35.22
CA GLU A 38 11.24 -10.55 -33.91
C GLU A 38 10.67 -11.47 -32.84
N GLN A 39 11.37 -11.56 -31.72
CA GLN A 39 10.96 -12.29 -30.52
C GLN A 39 11.08 -11.39 -29.29
N THR A 40 10.15 -11.53 -28.35
CA THR A 40 10.22 -10.78 -27.08
C THR A 40 11.31 -11.32 -26.19
N ASN A 41 12.18 -10.44 -25.70
CA ASN A 41 13.17 -10.74 -24.68
C ASN A 41 12.51 -10.81 -23.30
N HIS A 42 11.90 -11.96 -23.00
CA HIS A 42 11.20 -12.20 -21.74
C HIS A 42 12.07 -11.99 -20.50
N GLU A 43 13.37 -12.28 -20.59
CA GLU A 43 14.32 -12.07 -19.49
C GLU A 43 14.42 -10.57 -19.16
N ARG A 44 14.55 -9.73 -20.18
CA ARG A 44 14.67 -8.29 -20.00
C ARG A 44 13.39 -7.66 -19.46
N VAL A 45 12.23 -8.04 -20.00
CA VAL A 45 10.92 -7.60 -19.49
C VAL A 45 10.74 -8.02 -18.02
N ALA A 46 11.07 -9.28 -17.68
CA ALA A 46 10.99 -9.77 -16.30
C ALA A 46 11.94 -9.02 -15.36
N ARG A 47 13.15 -8.71 -15.84
CA ARG A 47 14.15 -7.92 -15.09
C ARG A 47 13.67 -6.49 -14.85
N SER A 48 13.09 -5.83 -15.86
CA SER A 48 12.52 -4.48 -15.72
C SER A 48 11.41 -4.47 -14.68
N ARG A 49 10.50 -5.45 -14.71
CA ARG A 49 9.47 -5.62 -13.67
C ARG A 49 10.07 -5.82 -12.28
N LEU A 50 11.07 -6.70 -12.14
CA LEU A 50 11.74 -6.93 -10.85
C LEU A 50 12.41 -5.67 -10.31
N ARG A 51 13.03 -4.86 -11.19
CA ARG A 51 13.63 -3.58 -10.81
C ARG A 51 12.59 -2.59 -10.29
N VAL A 52 11.43 -2.52 -10.93
CA VAL A 52 10.30 -1.68 -10.49
C VAL A 52 9.81 -2.12 -9.11
N ASP A 53 9.54 -3.41 -8.94
CA ASP A 53 9.02 -3.96 -7.68
C ASP A 53 9.99 -3.77 -6.52
N ALA A 54 11.29 -4.02 -6.73
CA ALA A 54 12.33 -3.82 -5.73
C ALA A 54 12.43 -2.35 -5.29
N ARG A 55 12.35 -1.41 -6.24
CA ARG A 55 12.38 0.04 -5.95
C ARG A 55 11.13 0.48 -5.20
N LYS A 56 9.95 0.00 -5.61
CA LYS A 56 8.68 0.27 -4.93
C LYS A 56 8.73 -0.21 -3.48
N TRP A 57 9.21 -1.43 -3.26
CA TRP A 57 9.38 -1.97 -1.91
C TRP A 57 10.37 -1.14 -1.08
N TYR A 58 11.50 -0.74 -1.66
CA TYR A 58 12.49 0.02 -0.91
C TYR A 58 12.01 1.45 -0.59
N ALA A 59 11.36 2.13 -1.54
CA ALA A 59 10.76 3.44 -1.36
C ALA A 59 9.65 3.43 -0.28
N SER A 60 8.85 2.36 -0.20
CA SER A 60 7.84 2.21 0.86
C SER A 60 8.44 2.06 2.25
N LYS A 61 9.66 1.53 2.38
CA LYS A 61 10.40 1.46 3.65
C LYS A 61 11.09 2.77 4.02
N LEU A 62 11.61 3.50 3.03
CA LEU A 62 12.29 4.78 3.26
C LEU A 62 11.31 5.92 3.61
N ALA A 63 10.17 5.99 2.91
CA ALA A 63 9.17 7.04 3.11
C ALA A 63 7.75 6.45 3.22
N PRO A 64 7.43 5.71 4.30
CA PRO A 64 6.16 4.98 4.45
C PRO A 64 4.92 5.88 4.42
N LYS A 65 5.04 7.16 4.81
CA LYS A 65 3.93 8.12 4.73
C LYS A 65 3.51 8.45 3.29
N ARG A 66 4.45 8.40 2.34
CA ARG A 66 4.22 8.77 0.93
C ARG A 66 4.01 7.54 0.05
N TYR A 67 4.86 6.53 0.21
CA TYR A 67 4.91 5.36 -0.66
C TYR A 67 4.55 4.04 0.05
N GLY A 68 4.17 4.10 1.33
CA GLY A 68 3.66 2.94 2.06
C GLY A 68 2.26 2.55 1.59
N ASP A 69 1.95 1.27 1.72
CA ASP A 69 0.61 0.77 1.42
C ASP A 69 -0.41 1.37 2.40
N ARG A 70 -1.49 1.95 1.85
CA ARG A 70 -2.61 2.45 2.65
C ARG A 70 -3.62 1.32 2.81
N ILE A 71 -3.72 0.81 4.02
CA ILE A 71 -4.74 -0.19 4.38
C ILE A 71 -5.95 0.58 4.90
N GLN A 72 -7.07 0.51 4.17
CA GLN A 72 -8.36 1.01 4.65
C GLN A 72 -9.14 -0.17 5.22
N HIS A 73 -9.50 -0.10 6.50
CA HIS A 73 -10.36 -1.09 7.13
C HIS A 73 -11.82 -0.65 6.97
N ASP A 74 -12.59 -1.38 6.16
CA ASP A 74 -14.05 -1.27 6.15
C ASP A 74 -14.60 -2.09 7.32
N GLN A 75 -14.89 -1.44 8.44
CA GLN A 75 -15.53 -2.08 9.58
C GLN A 75 -17.02 -1.75 9.57
N LYS A 76 -17.83 -2.73 9.15
CA LYS A 76 -19.28 -2.70 9.37
C LYS A 76 -19.58 -3.12 10.80
N ILE A 77 -19.77 -2.15 11.68
CA ILE A 77 -20.26 -2.39 13.03
C ILE A 77 -21.77 -2.65 12.91
N THR A 78 -22.21 -3.87 13.21
CA THR A 78 -23.63 -4.20 13.32
C THR A 78 -24.00 -4.18 14.79
N ILE A 79 -25.14 -3.58 15.15
CA ILE A 79 -25.57 -3.36 16.56
C ILE A 79 -25.70 -4.68 17.37
N THR A 80 -25.59 -5.84 16.73
CA THR A 80 -25.52 -7.17 17.36
C THR A 80 -24.22 -7.45 18.12
N ASP A 81 -23.19 -6.58 18.01
CA ASP A 81 -21.88 -6.78 18.66
C ASP A 81 -21.78 -6.20 20.08
N LEU A 82 -22.87 -5.64 20.64
CA LEU A 82 -22.94 -5.40 22.08
C LEU A 82 -22.99 -6.76 22.75
N THR A 83 -22.03 -7.07 23.62
CA THR A 83 -22.13 -8.27 24.44
C THR A 83 -23.40 -8.17 25.30
N ASP A 84 -23.99 -9.30 25.68
CA ASP A 84 -25.17 -9.33 26.55
C ASP A 84 -24.98 -8.42 27.79
N ASP A 85 -23.75 -8.33 28.30
CA ASP A 85 -23.34 -7.44 29.38
C ASP A 85 -23.53 -5.94 29.09
N GLU A 86 -23.25 -5.48 27.86
CA GLU A 86 -23.43 -4.08 27.46
C GLU A 86 -24.91 -3.74 27.22
N ILE A 87 -25.70 -4.71 26.74
CA ILE A 87 -27.16 -4.59 26.60
C ILE A 87 -27.80 -4.50 27.98
N ASP A 88 -27.43 -5.38 28.91
CA ASP A 88 -27.95 -5.42 30.28
C ASP A 88 -27.62 -4.14 31.06
N LYS A 89 -26.42 -3.60 30.88
CA LYS A 89 -26.02 -2.32 31.49
C LYS A 89 -26.92 -1.18 30.99
N ARG A 90 -27.27 -1.17 29.71
CA ARG A 90 -28.14 -0.14 29.10
C ARG A 90 -29.60 -0.26 29.54
N ILE A 91 -30.11 -1.49 29.67
CA ILE A 91 -31.46 -1.76 30.19
C ILE A 91 -31.58 -1.29 31.65
N LYS A 92 -30.57 -1.54 32.48
CA LYS A 92 -30.55 -1.13 33.89
C LYS A 92 -30.51 0.40 34.06
N GLU A 93 -29.75 1.10 33.22
CA GLU A 93 -29.72 2.58 33.19
C GLU A 93 -31.08 3.18 32.80
N LEU A 94 -31.76 2.61 31.80
CA LEU A 94 -33.08 3.06 31.36
C LEU A 94 -34.19 2.75 32.38
N SER A 95 -34.14 1.58 33.02
CA SER A 95 -35.07 1.21 34.10
C SER A 95 -34.95 2.12 35.33
N ASN A 96 -33.74 2.59 35.65
CA ASN A 96 -33.50 3.52 36.75
C ASN A 96 -33.91 4.96 36.40
N GLY A 97 -33.91 5.33 35.12
CA GLY A 97 -34.38 6.64 34.64
C GLY A 97 -35.90 6.77 34.57
N GLN A 98 -36.64 5.68 34.31
CA GLN A 98 -38.11 5.69 34.24
C GLN A 98 -38.80 5.59 35.60
N GLY A 99 -38.09 5.25 36.68
CA GLY A 99 -38.61 5.24 38.04
C GLY A 99 -38.68 6.60 38.74
N ALA A 100 -38.25 7.69 38.08
CA ALA A 100 -38.23 9.04 38.64
C ALA A 100 -39.40 9.94 38.18
N GLU A 101 -40.30 9.43 37.33
CA GLU A 101 -41.52 10.13 36.90
C GLU A 101 -42.74 9.22 37.09
N ASN A 102 -43.14 9.00 38.35
CA ASN A 102 -44.52 8.75 38.79
C ASN A 102 -44.64 8.95 40.30
#